data_AF-A0A3D4QWV3-F1
#
_entry.id   AF-A0A3D4QWV3-F1
#
_cell.length_a   1.000
_cell.length_b   1.000
_cell.length_c   1.000
_cell.angle_alpha   90.00
_cell.angle_beta   90.00
_cell.angle_gamma   90.00
#
_symmetry.space_group_name_H-M   'P 1'
#
loop_
_entity.id
_entity.type
_entity.pdbx_description
1 polymer ?
#
loop_
_entity_poly.entity_id
_entity_poly.type
_entity_poly.pdbx_seq_one_letter_code
_entity_poly.pdbx_strand_id
1 'polypeptide(L)' 'LNIIASGGITALEDLRQMKSIGAAGAIVGKALYTGAIRLSDALEIG' A
#
# COMPACT_ATOMS: atom_id res chain seq x y z
N LEU A 1 9.51 -14.69 8.08
CA LEU A 1 9.65 -13.31 8.61
C LEU A 1 8.55 -12.49 7.96
N ASN A 2 7.73 -11.78 8.74
CA ASN A 2 6.67 -10.93 8.18
C ASN A 2 7.24 -9.53 7.98
N ILE A 3 7.38 -9.10 6.74
CA ILE A 3 7.91 -7.79 6.37
C ILE A 3 6.75 -6.83 6.13
N ILE A 4 6.79 -5.66 6.77
CA ILE A 4 5.83 -4.58 6.54
C ILE A 4 6.55 -3.43 5.84
N ALA A 5 6.06 -3.02 4.66
CA ALA A 5 6.57 -1.85 3.97
C ALA A 5 6.08 -0.58 4.67
N SER A 6 6.99 0.30 5.09
CA SER A 6 6.66 1.50 5.86
C SER A 6 7.19 2.76 5.17
N GLY A 7 6.33 3.40 4.37
CA GLY A 7 6.61 4.66 3.70
C GLY A 7 6.85 4.55 2.19
N GLY A 8 6.66 5.67 1.49
CA GLY A 8 6.85 5.74 0.03
C GLY A 8 5.67 5.28 -0.81
N ILE A 9 4.56 4.84 -0.21
CA ILE A 9 3.34 4.47 -0.95
C ILE A 9 2.62 5.73 -1.42
N THR A 10 2.55 5.92 -2.73
CA THR A 10 1.97 7.10 -3.40
C THR A 10 0.85 6.73 -4.38
N ALA A 11 0.83 5.51 -4.90
CA ALA A 11 -0.19 4.98 -5.81
C ALA A 11 -0.58 3.53 -5.49
N LEU A 12 -1.68 3.06 -6.09
CA LEU A 12 -2.13 1.66 -5.97
C LEU A 12 -1.09 0.66 -6.53
N GLU A 13 -0.31 1.08 -7.52
CA GLU A 13 0.77 0.27 -8.11
C GLU A 13 1.86 -0.08 -7.09
N ASP A 14 2.16 0.84 -6.17
CA ASP A 14 3.14 0.59 -5.11
C ASP A 14 2.67 -0.56 -4.20
N LEU A 15 1.38 -0.60 -3.88
CA LEU A 15 0.78 -1.69 -3.09
C LEU A 15 0.79 -3.03 -3.86
N ARG A 16 0.54 -3.01 -5.17
CA ARG A 16 0.66 -4.19 -6.04
C ARG A 16 2.08 -4.73 -6.06
N GLN A 17 3.07 -3.85 -6.14
CA GLN A 17 4.49 -4.22 -6.06
C GLN A 17 4.87 -4.78 -4.68
N MET A 18 4.42 -4.16 -3.59
CA MET A 18 4.70 -4.68 -2.23
C MET A 18 4.13 -6.09 -2.06
N LYS A 19 2.95 -6.34 -2.62
CA LYS A 19 2.37 -7.69 -2.64
C LYS A 19 3.19 -8.65 -3.49
N SER A 20 3.65 -8.25 -4.68
CA SER A 20 4.42 -9.13 -5.58
C SER A 20 5.78 -9.53 -5.01
N ILE A 21 6.42 -8.67 -4.22
CA ILE A 21 7.68 -8.99 -3.52
C ILE A 21 7.47 -9.79 -2.22
N GLY A 22 6.22 -10.10 -1.86
CA GLY A 22 5.89 -10.91 -0.69
C GLY A 22 5.86 -10.15 0.65
N ALA A 23 5.64 -8.83 0.64
CA ALA A 23 5.41 -8.09 1.87
C ALA A 23 4.11 -8.58 2.54
N ALA A 24 4.15 -8.74 3.86
CA ALA A 24 2.99 -9.12 4.67
C ALA A 24 1.99 -7.97 4.85
N GLY A 25 2.42 -6.73 4.60
CA GLY A 25 1.56 -5.54 4.64
C GLY A 25 2.32 -4.28 4.26
N ALA A 26 1.58 -3.17 4.16
CA ALA A 26 2.13 -1.85 3.89
C ALA A 26 1.42 -0.79 4.75
N ILE A 27 2.17 0.20 5.22
CA ILE A 27 1.65 1.35 5.96
C ILE A 27 1.44 2.51 4.96
N VAL A 28 0.20 2.96 4.83
CA VAL A 28 -0.19 4.06 3.95
C VAL A 28 -0.67 5.24 4.80
N GLY A 29 0.06 6.35 4.72
CA GLY A 29 -0.24 7.57 5.48
C GLY A 29 -0.77 8.68 4.56
N LYS A 30 0.10 9.64 4.22
CA LYS A 30 -0.22 10.85 3.44
C LYS A 30 -1.10 10.59 2.21
N ALA A 31 -0.84 9.51 1.46
CA ALA A 31 -1.60 9.21 0.24
C ALA A 31 -3.10 8.97 0.48
N LEU A 32 -3.49 8.46 1.67
CA LEU A 32 -4.90 8.36 2.07
C LEU A 32 -5.47 9.74 2.38
N TYR A 33 -4.75 10.56 3.16
CA TYR A 33 -5.20 11.89 3.57
C TYR A 33 -5.36 12.86 2.40
N THR A 34 -4.52 12.75 1.37
CA THR A 34 -4.57 13.62 0.19
C THR A 34 -5.49 13.08 -0.91
N GLY A 35 -6.11 11.91 -0.72
CA GLY A 35 -6.95 11.27 -1.73
C GLY A 35 -6.20 10.71 -2.94
N ALA A 36 -4.86 10.58 -2.86
CA ALA A 36 -4.08 9.93 -3.92
C ALA A 36 -4.36 8.43 -4.00
N ILE A 37 -4.72 7.83 -2.86
CA ILE A 37 -5.22 6.46 -2.75
C ILE A 37 -6.54 6.52 -1.99
N ARG A 38 -7.58 5.87 -2.50
CA ARG A 38 -8.80 5.61 -1.73
C ARG A 38 -8.64 4.31 -0.98
N LEU A 39 -9.04 4.28 0.29
CA LEU A 39 -8.96 3.09 1.13
C LEU A 39 -9.73 1.91 0.51
N SER A 40 -10.89 2.17 -0.11
CA SER A 40 -11.67 1.16 -0.82
C SER A 40 -10.84 0.44 -1.89
N ASP A 41 -10.13 1.20 -2.72
CA ASP A 41 -9.37 0.67 -3.84
C ASP A 41 -8.15 -0.11 -3.33
N ALA A 42 -7.54 0.34 -2.24
CA ALA A 42 -6.44 -0.36 -1.59
C ALA A 42 -6.87 -1.73 -1.02
N LEU A 43 -8.09 -1.85 -0.49
CA LEU A 43 -8.61 -3.11 0.06
C LEU A 43 -8.95 -4.13 -1.04
N GLU A 44 -9.27 -3.68 -2.26
CA GLU A 44 -9.49 -4.55 -3.42
C GLU A 44 -8.18 -5.16 -3.98
N ILE A 45 -7.02 -4.69 -3.52
CA ILE A 45 -5.72 -5.25 -3.92
C ILE A 45 -5.50 -6.66 -3.34
N GLY A 46 -6.12 -6.94 -2.19
CA GLY A 46 -6.12 -8.24 -1.51
C GLY A 46 -4.86 -8.52 -0.70
#